data_AF-A0AAW1FXL5-F1
#
_entry.id   AF-A0AAW1FXL5-F1
#
_cell.length_a   1.000
_cell.length_b   1.000
_cell.length_c   1.000
_cell.angle_alpha   90.00
_cell.angle_beta   90.00
_cell.angle_gamma   90.00
#
_symmetry.space_group_name_H-M   'P 1'
#
loop_
_entity.id
_entity.type
_entity.pdbx_description
1 polymer ?
#
loop_
_entity_poly.entity_id
_entity_poly.type
_entity_poly.pdbx_seq_one_letter_code
_entity_poly.pdbx_strand_id
1 'polypeptide(L)'
;MAEATGTSSNSGGSGSGGAGGVRVAQEPSLKAGVVLSDERVDFLREQAFCVLRVKTDKWNRFIGAEENQKIILDFLDHIWINRLLLFTGPGGTLHAGDAEVRNKHRPQVN
;
A
#
# COMPACT_ATOMS: atom_id res chain seq x y z
N MET A 1 42.41 8.82 -43.71
CA MET A 1 41.70 8.85 -42.42
C MET A 1 41.88 7.49 -41.77
N ALA A 2 42.62 7.49 -40.65
CA ALA A 2 42.87 6.40 -39.70
C ALA A 2 41.57 6.01 -38.96
N GLU A 3 41.40 4.93 -38.21
CA GLU A 3 42.10 3.67 -37.89
C GLU A 3 41.05 2.81 -37.15
N ALA A 4 41.16 1.49 -37.23
CA ALA A 4 40.41 0.56 -36.39
C ALA A 4 41.34 -0.02 -35.31
N THR A 5 41.04 0.22 -34.02
CA THR A 5 41.49 -0.54 -32.83
C THR A 5 40.48 -0.21 -31.71
N GLY A 6 40.07 -1.05 -30.76
CA GLY A 6 40.34 -2.43 -30.35
C GLY A 6 39.82 -2.63 -28.92
N THR A 7 40.01 -3.83 -28.35
CA THR A 7 39.89 -4.24 -26.92
C THR A 7 38.47 -4.48 -26.38
N SER A 8 38.17 -5.46 -25.52
CA SER A 8 38.93 -6.59 -24.95
C SER A 8 37.94 -7.54 -24.26
N SER A 9 38.25 -8.83 -24.29
CA SER A 9 37.61 -9.90 -23.51
C SER A 9 37.88 -9.76 -22.00
N ASN A 10 36.89 -10.07 -21.15
CA ASN A 10 37.15 -10.62 -19.82
C ASN A 10 36.13 -11.70 -19.44
N SER A 11 36.68 -12.77 -18.89
CA SER A 11 36.09 -14.00 -18.40
C SER A 11 35.68 -13.90 -16.94
N GLY A 12 34.63 -14.64 -16.57
CA GLY A 12 34.29 -15.03 -15.20
C GLY A 12 32.87 -15.61 -15.22
N GLY A 13 32.59 -16.89 -14.98
CA GLY A 13 33.31 -17.87 -14.18
C GLY A 13 32.47 -18.19 -12.95
N SER A 14 31.76 -19.32 -13.02
CA SER A 14 31.41 -20.20 -11.90
C SER A 14 30.39 -19.76 -10.84
N GLY A 15 29.44 -20.65 -10.54
CA GLY A 15 28.94 -20.80 -9.17
C GLY A 15 27.47 -21.19 -9.02
N SER A 16 27.24 -22.48 -8.75
CA SER A 16 26.25 -23.08 -7.83
C SER A 16 24.83 -22.48 -7.79
N GLY A 17 23.77 -23.23 -8.05
CA GLY A 17 23.41 -24.37 -7.20
C GLY A 17 22.93 -23.86 -5.85
N GLY A 18 21.62 -23.75 -5.64
CA GLY A 18 21.07 -23.29 -4.37
C GLY A 18 19.57 -23.13 -4.41
N ALA A 19 18.86 -24.24 -4.20
CA ALA A 19 17.48 -24.22 -3.74
C ALA A 19 17.40 -23.35 -2.47
N GLY A 20 16.60 -22.29 -2.53
CA GLY A 20 16.53 -21.33 -1.44
C GLY A 20 15.65 -20.16 -1.82
N GLY A 21 14.39 -20.45 -2.14
CA GLY A 21 13.34 -19.44 -2.22
C GLY A 21 13.12 -18.83 -0.84
N VAL A 22 14.03 -17.94 -0.43
CA VAL A 22 13.79 -16.93 0.58
C VAL A 22 12.67 -16.09 0.00
N ARG A 23 11.48 -16.30 0.54
CA ARG A 23 10.30 -15.49 0.27
C ARG A 23 10.68 -14.08 0.69
N VAL A 24 11.17 -13.30 -0.27
CA VAL A 24 11.21 -11.84 -0.14
C VAL A 24 9.78 -11.48 0.24
N ALA A 25 9.59 -10.93 1.43
CA ALA A 25 8.39 -10.19 1.73
C ALA A 25 8.35 -9.11 0.66
N GLN A 26 7.62 -9.40 -0.41
CA GLN A 26 7.39 -8.47 -1.48
C GLN A 26 6.56 -7.39 -0.80
N GLU A 27 7.24 -6.33 -0.35
CA GLU A 27 6.59 -5.06 -0.07
C GLU A 27 5.62 -4.85 -1.23
N PRO A 28 4.29 -4.88 -0.99
CA PRO A 28 3.34 -4.74 -2.07
C PRO A 28 3.58 -3.33 -2.60
N SER A 29 4.32 -3.26 -3.71
CA SER A 29 4.50 -2.03 -4.46
C SER A 29 3.09 -1.57 -4.80
N LEU A 30 2.63 -0.57 -4.06
CA LEU A 30 1.29 -0.01 -4.15
C LEU A 30 1.20 0.64 -5.51
N LYS A 31 0.85 -0.13 -6.54
CA LYS A 31 0.47 0.45 -7.83
C LYS A 31 -0.83 1.17 -7.56
N ALA A 32 -0.79 2.48 -7.44
CA ALA A 32 -1.95 3.35 -7.18
C ALA A 32 -3.17 3.05 -8.08
N GLY A 33 -2.94 2.47 -9.28
CA GLY A 33 -4.01 2.00 -10.16
C GLY A 33 -4.82 0.80 -9.64
N VAL A 34 -4.24 -0.05 -8.78
CA VAL A 34 -4.92 -1.21 -8.19
C VAL A 34 -6.01 -0.77 -7.20
N VAL A 35 -5.72 0.25 -6.39
CA VAL A 35 -6.67 0.79 -5.39
C VAL A 35 -7.94 1.31 -6.05
N LEU A 36 -7.80 1.97 -7.21
CA LEU A 36 -8.94 2.56 -7.92
C LEU A 36 -9.79 1.53 -8.67
N SER A 37 -9.30 0.30 -8.85
CA SER A 37 -10.02 -0.80 -9.48
C SER A 37 -10.63 -1.81 -8.49
N ASP A 38 -10.39 -1.63 -7.19
CA ASP A 38 -10.88 -2.54 -6.15
C ASP A 38 -12.33 -2.16 -5.74
N GLU A 39 -13.26 -3.09 -5.93
CA GLU A 39 -14.68 -2.92 -5.59
C GLU A 39 -14.93 -2.61 -4.10
N ARG A 40 -14.03 -3.06 -3.22
CA ARG A 40 -14.11 -2.76 -1.77
C ARG A 40 -13.82 -1.28 -1.51
N VAL A 41 -12.95 -0.67 -2.31
CA VAL A 41 -12.67 0.77 -2.27
C VAL A 41 -13.85 1.56 -2.80
N ASP A 42 -14.55 1.04 -3.82
CA ASP A 42 -15.81 1.63 -4.30
C ASP A 42 -16.90 1.59 -3.23
N PHE A 43 -17.05 0.47 -2.50
CA PHE A 43 -17.97 0.39 -1.37
C PHE A 43 -17.63 1.45 -0.30
N LEU A 44 -16.35 1.60 0.07
CA LEU A 44 -15.92 2.63 1.01
C LEU A 44 -16.22 4.06 0.52
N ARG A 45 -16.06 4.31 -0.79
CA ARG A 45 -16.44 5.59 -1.43
C ARG A 45 -17.93 5.87 -1.28
N GLU A 46 -18.76 4.88 -1.58
CA GLU A 46 -20.22 5.00 -1.44
C GLU A 46 -20.63 5.25 0.01
N GLN A 47 -20.00 4.57 0.98
CA GLN A 47 -20.26 4.82 2.40
C GLN A 47 -19.83 6.24 2.81
N ALA A 48 -18.69 6.73 2.33
CA ALA A 48 -18.24 8.10 2.60
C ALA A 48 -19.22 9.15 2.01
N PHE A 49 -19.81 8.86 0.85
CA PHE A 49 -20.81 9.75 0.24
C PHE A 49 -22.15 9.70 0.98
N CYS A 50 -22.61 8.51 1.34
CA CYS A 50 -23.90 8.30 1.98
C CYS A 50 -23.91 8.80 3.44
N VAL A 51 -22.92 8.40 4.23
CA VAL A 51 -22.89 8.61 5.69
C VAL A 51 -22.19 9.92 6.05
N LEU A 52 -20.99 10.14 5.51
CA LEU A 52 -20.17 11.32 5.83
C LEU A 52 -20.50 12.53 4.95
N ARG A 53 -21.35 12.36 3.94
CA ARG A 53 -21.75 13.41 2.97
C ARG A 53 -20.56 14.03 2.26
N VAL A 54 -19.50 13.24 2.07
CA VAL A 54 -18.30 13.65 1.33
C VAL A 54 -18.66 13.81 -0.15
N LYS A 55 -18.10 14.83 -0.81
CA LYS A 55 -18.26 15.04 -2.25
C LYS A 55 -17.16 14.36 -3.05
N THR A 56 -17.43 14.10 -4.33
CA THR A 56 -16.49 13.46 -5.25
C THR A 56 -15.12 14.12 -5.31
N ASP A 57 -15.06 15.46 -5.31
CA ASP A 57 -13.79 16.21 -5.31
C ASP A 57 -12.94 15.93 -4.06
N LYS A 58 -13.58 15.83 -2.90
CA LYS A 58 -12.92 15.54 -1.62
C LYS A 58 -12.42 14.10 -1.57
N TRP A 59 -13.24 13.15 -2.04
CA TRP A 59 -12.82 11.75 -2.13
C TRP A 59 -11.66 11.57 -3.10
N ASN A 60 -11.72 12.17 -4.29
CA ASN A 60 -10.66 12.07 -5.29
C ASN A 60 -9.33 12.65 -4.77
N ARG A 61 -9.40 13.76 -4.03
CA ARG A 61 -8.23 14.33 -3.36
C ARG A 61 -7.69 13.41 -2.26
N PHE A 62 -8.58 12.79 -1.48
CA PHE A 62 -8.22 11.88 -0.40
C PHE A 62 -7.57 10.60 -0.92
N ILE A 63 -8.21 9.91 -1.87
CA ILE A 63 -7.70 8.65 -2.45
C ILE A 63 -6.48 8.88 -3.34
N GLY A 64 -6.25 10.11 -3.81
CA GLY A 64 -5.04 10.46 -4.56
C GLY A 64 -3.77 10.54 -3.69
N ALA A 65 -3.90 10.57 -2.36
CA ALA A 65 -2.75 10.59 -1.46
C ALA A 65 -2.29 9.15 -1.14
N GLU A 66 -1.01 8.87 -1.39
CA GLU A 66 -0.40 7.54 -1.23
C GLU A 66 -0.54 7.00 0.20
N GLU A 67 -0.41 7.85 1.22
CA GLU A 67 -0.57 7.46 2.61
C GLU A 67 -1.98 6.95 2.92
N ASN A 68 -3.01 7.59 2.35
CA ASN A 68 -4.39 7.14 2.52
C ASN A 68 -4.66 5.83 1.78
N GLN A 69 -4.11 5.68 0.58
CA GLN A 69 -4.18 4.42 -0.18
C GLN A 69 -3.57 3.28 0.63
N LYS A 70 -2.39 3.50 1.22
CA LYS A 70 -1.71 2.52 2.07
C LYS A 70 -2.59 2.13 3.26
N ILE A 71 -3.16 3.09 4.00
CA ILE A 71 -4.04 2.79 5.14
C ILE A 71 -5.24 1.92 4.74
N ILE A 72 -5.86 2.23 3.59
CA ILE A 72 -7.02 1.48 3.09
C ILE A 72 -6.62 0.06 2.71
N LEU A 73 -5.55 -0.11 1.94
CA LEU A 73 -5.07 -1.44 1.54
C LEU A 73 -4.57 -2.24 2.74
N ASP A 74 -3.89 -1.60 3.68
CA ASP A 74 -3.46 -2.22 4.93
C ASP A 74 -4.68 -2.77 5.69
N PHE A 75 -5.77 -2.01 5.81
CA PHE A 75 -7.03 -2.50 6.39
C PHE A 75 -7.70 -3.62 5.59
N LEU A 76 -7.70 -3.52 4.25
CA LEU A 76 -8.40 -4.46 3.39
C LEU A 76 -7.68 -5.81 3.27
N ASP A 77 -6.36 -5.83 3.33
CA ASP A 77 -5.54 -7.01 3.03
C ASP A 77 -4.92 -7.65 4.29
N HIS A 78 -4.83 -6.92 5.41
CA HIS A 78 -4.20 -7.43 6.63
C HIS A 78 -5.21 -7.77 7.73
N ILE A 79 -5.16 -9.03 8.17
CA ILE A 79 -5.97 -9.56 9.29
C ILE A 79 -5.77 -8.80 10.62
N TRP A 80 -4.64 -8.11 10.81
CA TRP A 80 -4.33 -7.40 12.06
C TRP A 80 -4.99 -6.04 12.17
N ILE A 81 -5.37 -5.42 11.05
CA ILE A 81 -6.04 -4.12 11.04
C ILE A 81 -7.53 -4.39 10.82
N ASN A 82 -8.26 -4.44 11.92
CA ASN A 82 -9.68 -4.81 11.89
C ASN A 82 -10.62 -3.59 11.90
N ARG A 83 -10.08 -2.37 11.90
CA ARG A 83 -10.86 -1.14 11.92
C ARG A 83 -10.21 -0.05 11.08
N LEU A 84 -10.98 0.47 10.13
CA LEU A 84 -10.71 1.71 9.41
C LEU A 84 -11.61 2.81 9.95
N LEU A 85 -11.03 3.93 10.37
CA LEU A 85 -11.78 5.12 10.77
C LEU A 85 -11.70 6.16 9.65
N LEU A 86 -12.86 6.54 9.10
CA LEU A 86 -12.99 7.67 8.19
C LEU A 86 -13.75 8.79 8.89
N PHE A 87 -13.22 10.01 8.84
CA PHE A 87 -13.85 11.17 9.46
C PHE A 87 -13.59 12.45 8.69
N THR A 88 -14.50 13.41 8.81
CA THR A 88 -14.38 14.73 8.20
C THR A 88 -13.86 15.75 9.21
N GLY A 89 -12.73 16.38 8.91
CA GLY A 89 -12.16 17.47 9.68
C GLY A 89 -12.73 18.85 9.31
N PRO A 90 -12.18 19.93 9.89
CA PRO A 90 -12.55 21.29 9.54
C PRO A 90 -12.50 21.55 8.03
N GLY A 91 -13.47 22.29 7.51
CA GLY A 91 -13.57 22.58 6.07
C GLY A 91 -13.97 21.37 5.20
N GLY A 92 -14.49 20.30 5.81
CA GLY A 92 -14.97 19.10 5.11
C GLY A 92 -13.84 18.31 4.45
N THR A 93 -12.64 18.34 5.04
CA THR A 93 -11.51 17.52 4.60
C THR A 93 -11.70 16.10 5.09
N LEU A 94 -11.55 15.10 4.21
CA LEU A 94 -11.64 13.69 4.59
C LEU A 94 -10.29 13.19 5.10
N HIS A 95 -10.31 12.45 6.21
CA HIS A 95 -9.15 11.84 6.83
C HIS A 95 -9.40 10.36 7.10
N ALA A 96 -8.33 9.58 7.13
CA ALA A 96 -8.33 8.22 7.60
C ALA A 96 -7.42 8.08 8.82
N GLY A 97 -7.79 7.20 9.73
CA GLY A 97 -6.93 6.72 10.81
C GLY A 97 -7.15 5.24 11.03
N ASP A 98 -6.20 4.59 11.69
CA ASP A 98 -6.54 3.35 12.37
C ASP A 98 -7.35 3.71 13.63
N ALA A 99 -8.34 2.88 13.94
CA ALA A 99 -8.78 2.81 15.31
C ALA A 99 -7.93 1.71 15.94
N GLU A 100 -6.68 2.03 16.34
CA GLU A 100 -5.89 1.19 17.22
C GLU A 100 -6.74 0.86 18.45
N VAL A 101 -7.46 -0.25 18.40
CA VAL A 101 -7.84 -0.94 19.62
C VAL A 101 -6.49 -1.42 20.13
N ARG A 102 -5.87 -0.61 21.00
CA ARG A 102 -4.74 -1.01 21.84
C ARG A 102 -5.12 -2.28 22.59
N ASN A 103 -5.05 -3.43 21.94
CA ASN A 103 -4.88 -4.71 22.60
C ASN A 103 -3.42 -4.80 23.03
N LYS A 104 -2.99 -3.85 23.88
CA LYS A 104 -1.71 -3.90 24.60
C LYS A 104 -1.69 -4.96 25.72
N HIS A 105 -2.66 -5.88 25.73
CA HIS A 105 -2.71 -6.95 26.71
C HIS A 105 -2.89 -8.29 26.00
N ARG A 106 -1.81 -8.76 25.38
CA ARG A 106 -1.56 -10.19 25.34
C ARG A 106 -0.88 -10.51 26.68
N PRO A 107 -1.51 -11.26 27.61
CA PRO A 107 -0.76 -11.80 28.73
C PRO A 107 0.34 -12.68 28.13
N GLN A 108 1.60 -12.34 28.40
CA GLN A 108 2.70 -13.29 28.25
C GLN A 108 2.36 -14.41 29.23
N VAL A 109 1.95 -15.56 28.70
CA VAL A 109 1.79 -16.78 29.50
C VAL A 109 3.20 -17.24 29.79
N ASN A 110 3.58 -17.16 31.07
CA ASN A 110 4.88 -17.52 31.61
C ASN A 110 5.09 -19.04 31.58
#